data_AF-A0AAJ2E5W2-F1
#
_entry.id   AF-A0AAJ2E5W2-F1
#
_cell.length_a   1.000
_cell.length_b   1.000
_cell.length_c   1.000
_cell.angle_alpha   90.00
_cell.angle_beta   90.00
_cell.angle_gamma   90.00
#
_symmetry.space_group_name_H-M   'P 1'
#
loop_
_entity.id
_entity.type
_entity.pdbx_description
1 polymer ?
#
loop_
_entity_poly.entity_id
_entity_poly.type
_entity_poly.pdbx_seq_one_letter_code
_entity_poly.pdbx_strand_id
1 'polypeptide(L)'
;MTILVIAEHDNASIKAATLNTVAAASKIGGDIHVLVAGANAQGAADAAAKIAGVSKVLLADAPQLAEGLAENVEGTVLNIAKDYSHILAPATAYGKNIAPRIA
;
A
#
# COMPACT_ATOMS: atom_id res chain seq x y z
N MET A 1 10.42 12.67 7.13
CA MET A 1 10.02 12.42 5.74
C MET A 1 9.45 11.02 5.70
N THR A 2 8.24 10.86 5.18
CA THR A 2 7.51 9.59 5.30
C THR A 2 7.00 9.18 3.92
N ILE A 3 7.21 7.91 3.60
CA ILE A 3 6.87 7.27 2.34
C ILE A 3 5.66 6.37 2.57
N LEU A 4 4.63 6.50 1.75
CA LEU A 4 3.52 5.57 1.70
C LEU A 4 3.76 4.55 0.59
N VAL A 5 3.77 3.27 0.94
CA VAL A 5 3.74 2.16 -0.02
C VAL A 5 2.32 1.60 -0.05
N ILE A 6 1.68 1.62 -1.22
CA ILE A 6 0.39 0.96 -1.45
C ILE A 6 0.66 -0.51 -1.73
N ALA A 7 0.24 -1.39 -0.82
CA ALA A 7 0.48 -2.82 -0.95
C ALA A 7 -0.45 -3.47 -1.97
N GLU A 8 0.11 -4.34 -2.80
CA GLU A 8 -0.67 -5.31 -3.56
C GLU A 8 -0.82 -6.61 -2.74
N HIS A 9 -2.04 -7.14 -2.65
CA HIS A 9 -2.39 -8.30 -1.84
C HIS A 9 -3.61 -9.06 -2.41
N ASP A 10 -3.92 -10.21 -1.82
CA ASP A 10 -5.14 -10.99 -2.08
C ASP A 10 -6.06 -11.07 -0.83
N ASN A 11 -5.96 -10.08 0.06
CA ASN A 11 -6.64 -9.99 1.37
C ASN A 11 -6.06 -10.97 2.41
N ALA A 12 -5.47 -12.09 2.00
CA ALA A 12 -4.81 -13.02 2.92
C ALA A 12 -3.29 -12.77 3.04
N SER A 13 -2.64 -12.39 1.94
CA SER A 13 -1.19 -12.32 1.82
C SER A 13 -0.72 -11.13 0.97
N ILE A 14 0.52 -10.69 1.22
CA ILE A 14 1.18 -9.63 0.45
C ILE A 14 1.85 -10.22 -0.79
N LYS A 15 1.66 -9.61 -1.95
CA LYS A 15 2.35 -10.01 -3.17
C LYS A 15 3.82 -9.60 -3.14
N ALA A 16 4.69 -10.43 -3.73
CA ALA A 16 6.14 -10.21 -3.75
C ALA A 16 6.55 -8.85 -4.35
N ALA A 17 5.76 -8.32 -5.28
CA ALA A 17 6.01 -7.02 -5.87
C ALA A 17 6.02 -5.87 -4.83
N THR A 18 5.22 -5.99 -3.77
CA THR A 18 5.24 -5.05 -2.63
C THR A 18 6.58 -5.06 -1.90
N LEU A 19 7.25 -6.21 -1.77
CA LEU A 19 8.58 -6.31 -1.14
C LEU A 19 9.63 -5.53 -1.94
N ASN A 20 9.57 -5.60 -3.28
CA ASN A 20 10.44 -4.83 -4.16
C ASN A 20 10.20 -3.33 -4.00
N THR A 21 8.93 -2.92 -3.88
CA THR A 21 8.56 -1.52 -3.65
C THR A 21 9.06 -1.00 -2.29
N VAL A 22 8.96 -1.80 -1.23
CA VAL A 22 9.55 -1.44 0.09
C VAL A 22 11.07 -1.36 0.00
N ALA A 23 11.73 -2.28 -0.71
CA ALA A 23 13.18 -2.22 -0.92
C ALA A 23 13.58 -0.94 -1.68
N ALA A 24 12.79 -0.50 -2.66
CA ALA A 24 13.00 0.76 -3.36
C ALA A 24 12.74 1.98 -2.45
N ALA A 25 11.68 1.97 -1.64
CA ALA A 25 11.40 3.01 -0.64
C ALA A 25 12.57 3.18 0.34
N SER A 26 13.18 2.06 0.79
CA SER A 26 14.36 2.09 1.64
C SER A 26 15.57 2.76 0.99
N LYS A 27 15.67 2.77 -0.34
CA LYS A 27 16.73 3.51 -1.06
C LYS A 27 16.48 5.01 -1.14
N ILE A 28 15.21 5.44 -1.11
CA ILE A 28 14.85 6.87 -1.00
C ILE A 28 15.19 7.39 0.40
N GLY A 29 14.97 6.55 1.43
CA GLY A 29 15.21 6.89 2.83
C GLY A 29 14.02 7.58 3.49
N GLY A 30 13.95 7.52 4.83
CA GLY A 30 12.80 7.99 5.61
C GLY A 30 11.94 6.83 6.15
N ASP A 31 10.86 7.18 6.84
CA ASP A 31 9.94 6.20 7.42
C ASP A 31 9.04 5.59 6.35
N ILE A 32 8.86 4.27 6.37
CA ILE A 32 8.04 3.55 5.39
C ILE A 32 6.76 3.09 6.06
N HIS A 33 5.64 3.69 5.66
CA HIS A 33 4.32 3.21 6.00
C HIS A 33 3.77 2.35 4.85
N VAL A 34 3.07 1.28 5.18
CA VAL A 34 2.40 0.42 4.19
C VAL A 34 0.89 0.52 4.37
N LEU A 35 0.15 0.86 3.31
CA LEU A 35 -1.31 0.76 3.27
C LEU A 35 -1.73 -0.58 2.68
N VAL A 36 -2.55 -1.32 3.43
CA VAL A 36 -3.31 -2.49 2.98
C VAL A 36 -4.77 -2.06 2.88
N ALA A 37 -5.31 -2.03 1.66
CA ALA A 37 -6.68 -1.59 1.38
C ALA A 37 -7.46 -2.74 0.75
N GLY A 38 -8.29 -3.40 1.57
CA GLY A 38 -8.94 -4.65 1.20
C GLY A 38 -10.18 -4.95 2.04
N ALA A 39 -10.67 -6.18 1.97
CA ALA A 39 -11.77 -6.67 2.79
C ALA A 39 -11.36 -7.97 3.49
N ASN A 40 -11.54 -8.04 4.82
CA ASN A 40 -10.99 -9.10 5.66
C ASN A 40 -9.47 -9.24 5.47
N ALA A 41 -8.77 -8.11 5.41
CA ALA A 41 -7.39 -8.01 4.95
C ALA A 41 -6.35 -8.05 6.09
N GLN A 42 -6.75 -8.45 7.30
CA GLN A 42 -5.87 -8.53 8.47
C GLN A 42 -4.65 -9.42 8.22
N GLY A 43 -4.82 -10.57 7.54
CA GLY A 43 -3.70 -11.46 7.21
C GLY A 43 -2.63 -10.79 6.35
N ALA A 44 -3.06 -9.99 5.37
CA ALA A 44 -2.14 -9.19 4.55
C ALA A 44 -1.47 -8.07 5.38
N ALA A 45 -2.20 -7.41 6.27
CA ALA A 45 -1.62 -6.39 7.16
C ALA A 45 -0.56 -6.96 8.12
N ASP A 46 -0.83 -8.13 8.71
CA ASP A 46 0.11 -8.82 9.60
C ASP A 46 1.37 -9.28 8.84
N ALA A 47 1.21 -9.70 7.59
CA ALA A 47 2.33 -10.02 6.72
C ALA A 47 3.15 -8.76 6.38
N ALA A 48 2.49 -7.64 6.08
CA ALA A 48 3.15 -6.36 5.80
C ALA A 48 3.97 -5.85 7.00
N ALA A 49 3.46 -6.02 8.22
CA ALA A 49 4.12 -5.57 9.44
C ALA A 49 5.44 -6.30 9.73
N LYS A 50 5.64 -7.49 9.13
CA LYS A 50 6.85 -8.30 9.27
C LYS A 50 7.92 -7.96 8.22
N ILE A 51 7.62 -7.08 7.27
CA ILE A 51 8.57 -6.68 6.22
C ILE A 51 9.63 -5.76 6.85
N ALA A 52 10.90 -6.14 6.72
CA ALA A 52 12.00 -5.32 7.21
C ALA A 52 11.99 -3.91 6.58
N GLY A 53 12.11 -2.88 7.42
CA GLY A 53 12.07 -1.48 7.01
C GLY A 53 10.69 -0.83 7.09
N VAL A 54 9.60 -1.59 7.25
CA VAL A 54 8.27 -1.03 7.48
C VAL A 54 8.16 -0.54 8.92
N SER A 55 7.87 0.75 9.10
CA SER A 55 7.71 1.37 10.42
C SER A 55 6.26 1.44 10.89
N LYS A 56 5.30 1.39 9.97
CA LYS A 56 3.86 1.39 10.28
C LYS A 56 3.06 0.67 9.20
N VAL A 57 2.03 -0.06 9.60
CA VAL A 57 1.00 -0.59 8.70
C VAL A 57 -0.33 0.12 8.95
N LEU A 58 -0.96 0.55 7.88
CA LEU A 58 -2.32 1.09 7.86
C LEU A 58 -3.21 0.04 7.21
N LEU A 59 -4.25 -0.38 7.90
CA LEU A 59 -5.26 -1.29 7.38
C LEU A 59 -6.55 -0.51 7.14
N ALA A 60 -6.96 -0.40 5.88
CA ALA A 60 -8.30 0.01 5.48
C ALA A 60 -9.07 -1.26 5.11
N ASP A 61 -9.88 -1.75 6.05
CA ASP A 61 -10.69 -2.97 5.88
C ASP A 61 -12.16 -2.59 5.66
N ALA A 62 -12.65 -2.77 4.43
CA ALA A 62 -14.03 -2.49 4.09
C ALA A 62 -14.50 -3.29 2.87
N PRO A 63 -15.78 -3.69 2.77
CA PRO A 63 -16.28 -4.53 1.67
C PRO A 63 -16.02 -3.96 0.28
N GLN A 64 -16.11 -2.64 0.09
CA GLN A 64 -15.88 -1.99 -1.20
C GLN A 64 -14.41 -2.04 -1.67
N LEU A 65 -13.47 -2.36 -0.78
CA LEU A 65 -12.04 -2.49 -1.11
C LEU A 65 -11.67 -3.93 -1.51
N ALA A 66 -12.57 -4.90 -1.40
CA ALA A 66 -12.30 -6.32 -1.64
C ALA A 66 -11.58 -6.62 -2.97
N GLU A 67 -12.00 -5.94 -4.03
CA GLU A 67 -11.52 -6.15 -5.41
C GLU A 67 -10.41 -5.17 -5.83
N GLY A 68 -9.97 -4.28 -4.93
CA GLY A 68 -8.93 -3.30 -5.23
C GLY A 68 -9.28 -2.35 -6.39
N LEU A 69 -10.57 -2.00 -6.57
CA LEU A 69 -11.02 -1.08 -7.62
C LEU A 69 -10.33 0.29 -7.46
N ALA A 70 -9.90 0.87 -8.57
CA ALA A 70 -9.07 2.08 -8.56
C ALA A 70 -9.78 3.27 -7.89
N GLU A 71 -11.09 3.45 -8.14
CA GLU A 71 -11.94 4.46 -7.53
C GLU A 71 -11.91 4.38 -6.00
N ASN A 72 -12.05 3.18 -5.45
CA ASN A 72 -12.16 2.95 -4.01
C ASN A 72 -10.80 3.06 -3.32
N VAL A 73 -9.75 2.55 -3.96
CA VAL A 73 -8.37 2.65 -3.45
C VAL A 73 -7.91 4.10 -3.48
N GLU A 74 -8.11 4.83 -4.58
CA GLU A 74 -7.80 6.24 -4.70
C GLU A 74 -8.52 7.08 -3.64
N GLY A 75 -9.85 6.94 -3.51
CA GLY A 75 -10.61 7.64 -2.48
C GLY A 75 -10.12 7.35 -1.06
N THR A 76 -9.62 6.15 -0.80
CA THR A 76 -9.00 5.78 0.48
C THR A 76 -7.64 6.46 0.68
N VAL A 77 -6.78 6.44 -0.34
CA VAL A 77 -5.43 7.02 -0.28
C VAL A 77 -5.46 8.53 -0.13
N LEU A 78 -6.35 9.23 -0.85
CA LEU A 78 -6.43 10.69 -0.81
C LEU A 78 -6.78 11.27 0.57
N ASN A 79 -7.44 10.48 1.43
CA ASN A 79 -7.73 10.90 2.81
C ASN A 79 -6.47 11.08 3.67
N ILE A 80 -5.36 10.42 3.30
CA ILE A 80 -4.11 10.44 4.07
C ILE A 80 -2.91 10.92 3.24
N ALA A 81 -3.04 11.09 1.92
CA ALA A 81 -1.95 11.38 1.01
C ALA A 81 -1.12 12.61 1.40
N LYS A 82 -1.76 13.63 1.97
CA LYS A 82 -1.11 14.90 2.40
C LYS A 82 -0.09 14.72 3.52
N ASP A 83 -0.15 13.62 4.26
CA ASP A 83 0.78 13.30 5.35
C ASP A 83 2.09 12.66 4.84
N TYR A 84 2.19 12.38 3.54
CA TYR A 84 3.31 11.68 2.91
C TYR A 84 3.98 12.53 1.85
N SER A 85 5.32 12.46 1.81
CA SER A 85 6.09 13.18 0.79
C SER A 85 6.28 12.34 -0.48
N HIS A 86 6.11 11.02 -0.39
CA HIS A 86 6.22 10.08 -1.51
C HIS A 86 5.13 9.02 -1.39
N ILE A 87 4.54 8.65 -2.53
CA ILE A 87 3.60 7.53 -2.64
C ILE A 87 4.15 6.58 -3.71
N LEU A 88 4.38 5.33 -3.32
CA LEU A 88 4.90 4.28 -4.19
C LEU A 88 3.88 3.15 -4.30
N ALA A 89 3.80 2.54 -5.48
CA ALA A 89 3.04 1.32 -5.72
C ALA A 89 3.87 0.35 -6.59
N PRO A 90 3.67 -0.97 -6.49
CA PRO A 90 4.33 -1.93 -7.37
C PRO A 90 3.98 -1.69 -8.84
N ALA A 91 4.95 -1.81 -9.76
CA ALA A 91 4.73 -1.58 -11.20
C ALA A 91 4.01 -2.75 -11.92
N THR A 92 3.05 -3.37 -11.25
CA THR A 92 2.18 -4.46 -11.76
C THR A 92 0.92 -3.88 -12.42
N ALA A 93 0.01 -4.74 -12.87
CA ALA A 93 -1.30 -4.29 -13.36
C ALA A 93 -2.06 -3.50 -12.29
N TYR A 94 -2.02 -3.94 -11.03
CA TYR A 94 -2.65 -3.26 -9.91
C TYR A 94 -2.09 -1.84 -9.71
N GLY A 95 -0.78 -1.71 -9.51
CA GLY A 95 -0.19 -0.39 -9.25
C GLY A 95 -0.28 0.56 -10.44
N LYS A 96 -0.15 0.07 -11.69
CA LYS A 96 -0.36 0.88 -12.90
C LYS A 96 -1.81 1.34 -13.07
N ASN A 97 -2.78 0.60 -12.52
CA ASN A 97 -4.19 0.97 -12.55
C ASN A 97 -4.52 2.07 -11.52
N ILE A 98 -3.95 2.00 -10.31
CA ILE A 98 -4.29 2.95 -9.23
C ILE A 98 -3.40 4.19 -9.20
N ALA A 99 -2.10 4.10 -9.50
CA ALA A 99 -1.16 5.18 -9.25
C ALA A 99 -1.43 6.44 -10.09
N PRO A 100 -1.73 6.35 -11.41
CA PRO A 100 -2.07 7.53 -12.20
C PRO A 100 -3.38 8.22 -11.78
N ARG A 101 -4.26 7.51 -11.07
CA ARG A 101 -5.51 8.07 -10.55
C ARG A 101 -5.30 8.84 -9.24
N ILE A 102 -4.33 8.39 -8.44
CA ILE A 102 -3.96 9.01 -7.16
C ILE A 102 -3.19 10.34 -7.35
N ALA A 103 -2.41 10.45 -8.44
CA ALA A 103 -1.54 11.60 -8.73
C ALA A 103 -2.30 12.80 -9.31
#